data_AF-A0A7S1E8K2-F1
#
_entry.id   AF-A0A7S1E8K2-F1
#
_cell.length_a   1.000
_cell.length_b   1.000
_cell.length_c   1.000
_cell.angle_alpha   90.00
_cell.angle_beta   90.00
_cell.angle_gamma   90.00
#
_symmetry.space_group_name_H-M   'P 1'
#
loop_
_entity.id
_entity.type
_entity.pdbx_description
1 polymer ?
#
loop_
_entity_poly.entity_id
_entity_poly.type
_entity_poly.pdbx_seq_one_letter_code
_entity_poly.pdbx_strand_id
1 'polypeptide(L)'
;ALTRRHRPMKTLFAAAIVLATVGAQAQAIDPLKAAVAADNRTVGNVARDAHRHPYETLSFFGIKPSDTVVELSPGGGWYTEILAPYLREQGQLYAADAGSVRFKAKMDSMAVYGKVKITAFDPAKGVLDIAPPGSADAVLTFRNVHNWMGSG
;
A
#
# COMPACT_ATOMS: atom_id res chain seq x y z
N ALA A 1 -13.46 -47.08 78.52
CA ALA A 1 -14.30 -45.88 78.72
C ALA A 1 -14.76 -45.38 77.36
N LEU A 2 -16.07 -45.19 77.23
CA LEU A 2 -16.83 -44.91 76.04
C LEU A 2 -16.80 -43.40 75.73
N THR A 3 -16.46 -42.98 74.51
CA THR A 3 -16.97 -41.69 73.99
C THR A 3 -17.08 -41.73 72.47
N ARG A 4 -18.34 -41.80 72.04
CA ARG A 4 -18.82 -41.65 70.66
C ARG A 4 -19.05 -40.16 70.38
N ARG A 5 -19.09 -39.85 69.07
CA ARG A 5 -19.61 -38.64 68.38
C ARG A 5 -18.51 -37.66 67.96
N HIS A 6 -18.51 -37.02 66.79
CA HIS A 6 -19.54 -36.77 65.78
C HIS A 6 -18.84 -36.66 64.40
N ARG A 7 -19.44 -37.20 63.33
CA ARG A 7 -19.14 -36.74 61.95
C ARG A 7 -19.97 -35.48 61.65
N PRO A 8 -19.41 -34.54 60.89
CA PRO A 8 -20.18 -33.91 59.83
C PRO A 8 -19.45 -33.96 58.48
N MET A 9 -20.21 -34.38 57.48
CA MET A 9 -19.90 -34.33 56.06
C MET A 9 -20.03 -32.86 55.60
N LYS A 10 -19.00 -32.29 54.97
CA LYS A 10 -19.03 -30.94 54.38
C LYS A 10 -18.46 -30.98 52.96
N THR A 11 -19.40 -31.04 52.02
CA THR A 11 -19.53 -30.27 50.77
C THR A 11 -18.32 -30.10 49.83
N LEU A 12 -18.51 -30.60 48.60
CA LEU A 12 -17.70 -30.38 47.39
C LEU A 12 -17.61 -28.90 46.99
N PHE A 13 -16.45 -28.46 46.50
CA PHE A 13 -16.33 -27.41 45.47
C PHE A 13 -15.14 -27.75 44.55
N ALA A 14 -15.44 -28.29 43.37
CA ALA A 14 -14.47 -28.33 42.28
C ALA A 14 -14.53 -26.99 41.55
N ALA A 15 -13.52 -26.15 41.74
CA ALA A 15 -13.39 -24.89 41.01
C ALA A 15 -12.85 -25.18 39.60
N ALA A 16 -13.71 -25.10 38.59
CA ALA A 16 -13.29 -25.07 37.20
C ALA A 16 -12.80 -23.65 36.88
N ILE A 17 -11.47 -23.48 36.78
CA ILE A 17 -10.86 -22.25 36.28
C ILE A 17 -11.03 -22.25 34.75
N VAL A 18 -11.99 -21.48 34.25
CA VAL A 18 -12.07 -21.15 32.81
C VAL A 18 -11.04 -20.05 32.56
N LEU A 19 -9.91 -20.42 31.96
CA LEU A 19 -8.92 -19.45 31.50
C LEU A 19 -9.43 -18.81 30.21
N ALA A 20 -10.13 -17.67 30.33
CA ALA A 20 -10.51 -16.86 29.18
C ALA A 20 -9.27 -16.11 28.66
N THR A 21 -8.61 -16.65 27.65
CA THR A 21 -7.58 -15.91 26.90
C THR A 21 -8.27 -14.85 26.05
N VAL A 22 -8.32 -13.62 26.55
CA VAL A 22 -8.65 -12.45 25.75
C VAL A 22 -7.44 -12.17 24.86
N GLY A 23 -7.40 -12.76 23.68
CA GLY A 23 -6.44 -12.38 22.65
C GLY A 23 -6.77 -10.97 22.17
N ALA A 24 -5.91 -10.00 22.49
CA ALA A 24 -5.94 -8.69 21.85
C ALA A 24 -5.69 -8.91 20.34
N GLN A 25 -6.76 -8.88 19.55
CA GLN A 25 -6.63 -8.83 18.10
C GLN A 25 -6.00 -7.49 17.76
N ALA A 26 -4.71 -7.48 17.41
CA ALA A 26 -4.10 -6.33 16.79
C ALA A 26 -4.93 -5.98 15.55
N GLN A 27 -5.53 -4.79 15.56
CA GLN A 27 -6.31 -4.32 14.42
C GLN A 27 -5.34 -4.22 13.24
N ALA A 28 -5.52 -5.08 12.23
CA ALA A 28 -4.65 -5.08 11.06
C ALA A 28 -4.68 -3.66 10.45
N ILE A 29 -3.51 -3.01 10.42
CA ILE A 29 -3.38 -1.69 9.82
C ILE A 29 -3.68 -1.85 8.32
N ASP A 30 -4.60 -1.04 7.81
CA ASP A 30 -4.87 -0.96 6.37
C ASP A 30 -3.56 -0.58 5.66
N PRO A 31 -2.99 -1.47 4.82
CA PRO A 31 -1.68 -1.26 4.21
C PRO A 31 -1.68 -0.04 3.28
N LEU A 32 -2.81 0.32 2.68
CA LEU A 32 -2.91 1.52 1.84
C LEU A 32 -2.89 2.78 2.70
N LYS A 33 -3.57 2.80 3.85
CA LYS A 33 -3.47 3.93 4.80
C LYS A 33 -2.04 4.10 5.30
N ALA A 34 -1.35 3.00 5.59
CA ALA A 34 0.06 3.04 5.99
C ALA A 34 0.96 3.63 4.89
N ALA A 35 0.75 3.24 3.62
CA ALA A 35 1.51 3.78 2.50
C ALA A 35 1.23 5.28 2.24
N VAL A 36 -0.01 5.72 2.42
CA VAL A 36 -0.37 7.15 2.32
C VAL A 36 0.32 7.98 3.41
N ALA A 37 0.41 7.43 4.63
CA ALA A 37 1.05 8.08 5.77
C ALA A 37 2.58 7.87 5.86
N ALA A 38 3.22 7.27 4.85
CA ALA A 38 4.61 6.84 4.94
C ALA A 38 5.60 8.02 4.96
N ASP A 39 6.66 7.91 5.77
CA ASP A 39 7.66 8.98 5.97
C ASP A 39 8.54 9.26 4.74
N ASN A 40 8.53 8.39 3.72
CA ASN A 40 9.26 8.63 2.48
C ASN A 40 8.62 9.71 1.57
N ARG A 41 7.41 10.15 1.93
CA ARG A 41 6.63 11.10 1.15
C ARG A 41 7.24 12.49 1.24
N THR A 42 7.34 13.19 0.11
CA THR A 42 7.78 14.60 0.11
C THR A 42 6.74 15.44 0.87
N VAL A 43 7.18 16.30 1.80
CA VAL A 43 6.27 17.15 2.60
C VAL A 43 5.27 17.95 1.74
N GLY A 44 5.74 18.56 0.66
CA GLY A 44 4.86 19.29 -0.27
C GLY A 44 3.88 18.40 -1.06
N ASN A 45 4.17 17.10 -1.20
CA ASN A 45 3.22 16.14 -1.75
C ASN A 45 2.14 15.81 -0.71
N VAL A 46 2.52 15.49 0.53
CA VAL A 46 1.60 15.20 1.64
C VAL A 46 0.63 16.35 1.88
N ALA A 47 1.11 17.60 1.85
CA ALA A 47 0.27 18.79 2.03
C ALA A 47 -0.89 18.90 1.03
N ARG A 48 -0.81 18.21 -0.11
CA ARG A 48 -1.85 18.21 -1.15
C ARG A 48 -2.86 17.08 -0.98
N ASP A 49 -2.63 16.13 -0.08
CA ASP A 49 -3.46 14.92 0.08
C ASP A 49 -4.89 15.29 0.51
N ALA A 50 -5.05 16.33 1.34
CA ALA A 50 -6.36 16.84 1.76
C ALA A 50 -7.27 17.31 0.61
N HIS A 51 -6.70 17.64 -0.56
CA HIS A 51 -7.45 18.05 -1.74
C HIS A 51 -7.49 16.97 -2.83
N ARG A 52 -6.68 15.91 -2.67
CA ARG A 52 -6.46 14.89 -3.71
C ARG A 52 -6.92 13.51 -3.29
N HIS A 53 -7.16 13.29 -2.00
CA HIS A 53 -7.77 12.08 -1.45
C HIS A 53 -7.12 10.80 -2.01
N PRO A 54 -5.79 10.61 -1.82
CA PRO A 54 -5.08 9.48 -2.44
C PRO A 54 -5.60 8.13 -1.95
N TYR A 55 -5.93 8.03 -0.66
CA TYR A 55 -6.46 6.80 -0.09
C TYR A 55 -7.78 6.42 -0.76
N GLU A 56 -8.72 7.36 -0.82
CA GLU A 56 -10.04 7.15 -1.40
C GLU A 56 -9.94 6.87 -2.90
N THR A 57 -9.07 7.59 -3.62
CA THR A 57 -8.86 7.40 -5.06
C THR A 57 -8.31 6.02 -5.38
N LEU A 58 -7.25 5.59 -4.70
CA LEU A 58 -6.63 4.28 -4.93
C LEU A 58 -7.53 3.13 -4.43
N SER A 59 -8.30 3.36 -3.36
CA SER A 59 -9.32 2.42 -2.89
C SER A 59 -10.45 2.27 -3.89
N PHE A 60 -10.92 3.38 -4.47
CA PHE A 60 -11.96 3.37 -5.50
C PHE A 60 -11.53 2.60 -6.76
N PHE A 61 -10.27 2.74 -7.17
CA PHE A 61 -9.69 1.94 -8.25
C PHE A 61 -9.44 0.48 -7.87
N GLY A 62 -9.57 0.14 -6.58
CA GLY A 62 -9.44 -1.24 -6.10
C GLY A 62 -8.02 -1.78 -6.13
N ILE A 63 -7.01 -0.90 -6.11
CA ILE A 63 -5.59 -1.28 -6.17
C ILE A 63 -5.20 -2.08 -4.92
N LYS A 64 -4.68 -3.29 -5.16
CA LYS A 64 -4.25 -4.23 -4.12
C LYS A 64 -2.73 -4.26 -4.01
N PRO A 65 -2.17 -4.67 -2.86
CA PRO A 65 -0.72 -4.79 -2.70
C PRO A 65 -0.04 -5.77 -3.66
N SER A 66 -0.79 -6.73 -4.19
CA SER A 66 -0.31 -7.76 -5.14
C SER A 66 -0.36 -7.35 -6.61
N ASP A 67 -0.95 -6.21 -6.93
CA ASP A 67 -1.20 -5.83 -8.32
C ASP A 67 0.12 -5.42 -9.03
N THR A 68 0.18 -5.71 -10.32
CA THR A 68 1.11 -5.06 -11.25
C THR A 68 0.45 -3.78 -11.78
N VAL A 69 0.97 -2.64 -11.36
CA VAL A 69 0.41 -1.32 -11.69
C VAL A 69 1.35 -0.57 -12.60
N VAL A 70 0.80 0.06 -13.65
CA VAL A 70 1.50 1.02 -14.50
C VAL A 70 1.04 2.43 -14.14
N GLU A 71 1.96 3.29 -13.73
CA GLU A 71 1.73 4.74 -13.59
C GLU A 71 2.25 5.46 -14.84
N LEU A 72 1.34 5.98 -15.67
CA LEU A 72 1.69 6.73 -16.87
C LEU A 72 2.07 8.18 -16.53
N SER A 73 3.23 8.62 -17.01
CA SER A 73 3.78 9.97 -16.83
C SER A 73 3.72 10.41 -15.36
N PRO A 74 4.50 9.77 -14.46
CA PRO A 74 4.45 10.00 -13.01
C PRO A 74 4.86 11.44 -12.61
N GLY A 75 5.56 12.15 -13.50
CA GLY A 75 5.99 13.53 -13.28
C GLY A 75 6.90 13.66 -12.05
N GLY A 76 6.42 14.34 -11.01
CA GLY A 76 7.15 14.47 -9.73
C GLY A 76 7.05 13.24 -8.80
N GLY A 77 6.33 12.21 -9.22
CA GLY A 77 6.14 10.97 -8.48
C GLY A 77 5.16 11.06 -7.31
N TRP A 78 4.13 11.91 -7.40
CA TRP A 78 3.19 12.08 -6.28
C TRP A 78 2.41 10.79 -5.99
N TYR A 79 1.96 10.02 -6.98
CA TYR A 79 1.36 8.70 -6.68
C TYR A 79 2.44 7.63 -6.48
N THR A 80 3.56 7.74 -7.19
CA THR A 80 4.72 6.84 -7.04
C THR A 80 5.18 6.70 -5.59
N GLU A 81 5.24 7.78 -4.81
CA GLU A 81 5.68 7.71 -3.41
C GLU A 81 4.76 6.86 -2.50
N ILE A 82 3.50 6.64 -2.90
CA ILE A 82 2.54 5.75 -2.21
C ILE A 82 2.60 4.36 -2.82
N LEU A 83 2.50 4.26 -4.15
CA LEU A 83 2.42 3.00 -4.87
C LEU A 83 3.70 2.17 -4.71
N ALA A 84 4.87 2.82 -4.67
CA ALA A 84 6.15 2.12 -4.56
C ALA A 84 6.26 1.29 -3.28
N PRO A 85 6.06 1.83 -2.06
CA PRO A 85 6.03 1.00 -0.85
C PRO A 85 4.82 0.07 -0.80
N TYR A 86 3.64 0.50 -1.26
CA TYR A 86 2.41 -0.28 -1.18
C TYR A 86 2.47 -1.60 -1.97
N LEU A 87 3.09 -1.58 -3.15
CA LEU A 87 3.22 -2.74 -4.05
C LEU A 87 4.53 -3.52 -3.83
N ARG A 88 5.44 -3.02 -2.99
CA ARG A 88 6.83 -3.46 -2.95
C ARG A 88 7.02 -4.96 -2.69
N GLU A 89 6.20 -5.53 -1.81
CA GLU A 89 6.43 -6.90 -1.33
C GLU A 89 5.75 -7.96 -2.20
N GLN A 90 4.60 -7.64 -2.79
CA GLN A 90 3.72 -8.62 -3.43
C GLN A 90 3.40 -8.29 -4.90
N GLY A 91 3.52 -7.02 -5.28
CA GLY A 91 3.18 -6.53 -6.61
C GLY A 91 4.39 -5.94 -7.33
N GLN A 92 4.10 -5.13 -8.34
CA GLN A 92 5.12 -4.46 -9.14
C GLN A 92 4.61 -3.11 -9.61
N LEU A 93 5.38 -2.05 -9.35
CA LEU A 93 5.13 -0.74 -9.96
C LEU A 93 6.00 -0.57 -11.21
N TYR A 94 5.36 -0.29 -12.34
CA TYR A 94 5.98 0.25 -13.55
C TYR A 94 5.68 1.75 -13.62
N ALA A 95 6.72 2.58 -13.63
CA ALA A 95 6.60 4.03 -13.77
C ALA A 95 6.99 4.40 -15.20
N ALA A 96 6.00 4.57 -16.07
CA ALA A 96 6.21 4.82 -17.49
C ALA A 96 6.44 6.32 -17.71
N ASP A 97 7.70 6.71 -17.90
CA ASP A 97 8.15 8.10 -17.88
C ASP A 97 8.82 8.48 -19.21
N ALA A 98 8.85 9.78 -19.51
CA ALA A 98 9.43 10.32 -20.75
C ALA A 98 10.95 10.59 -20.67
N GLY A 99 11.64 10.01 -19.68
CA GLY A 99 13.10 10.17 -19.50
C GLY A 99 13.50 11.34 -18.58
N SER A 100 12.65 11.69 -17.62
CA SER A 100 12.90 12.72 -16.62
C SER A 100 14.09 12.35 -15.71
N VAL A 101 15.20 13.07 -15.88
CA VAL A 101 16.40 12.95 -15.03
C VAL A 101 16.06 13.16 -13.56
N ARG A 102 15.17 14.12 -13.26
CA ARG A 102 14.72 14.42 -11.89
C ARG A 102 13.92 13.26 -11.29
N PHE A 103 13.03 12.64 -12.07
CA PHE A 103 12.25 11.50 -11.60
C PHE A 103 13.16 10.30 -11.35
N LYS A 104 14.07 10.00 -12.28
CA LYS A 104 15.07 8.94 -12.09
C LYS A 104 15.90 9.16 -10.84
N ALA A 105 16.47 10.36 -10.66
CA ALA A 105 17.26 10.70 -9.48
C ALA A 105 16.47 10.53 -8.17
N LYS A 106 15.16 10.78 -8.18
CA LYS A 106 14.28 10.53 -7.04
C LYS A 106 14.06 9.04 -6.79
N MET A 107 13.87 8.23 -7.82
CA MET A 107 13.76 6.77 -7.66
C MET A 107 15.06 6.17 -7.14
N ASP A 108 16.20 6.77 -7.47
CA ASP A 108 17.51 6.34 -6.99
C ASP A 108 17.84 6.84 -5.56
N SER A 109 17.05 7.76 -4.99
CA SER A 109 17.42 8.44 -3.74
C SER A 109 17.11 7.67 -2.45
N MET A 110 16.21 6.68 -2.50
CA MET A 110 15.78 5.93 -1.32
C MET A 110 15.53 4.46 -1.64
N ALA A 111 15.94 3.56 -0.73
CA ALA A 111 15.79 2.12 -0.90
C ALA A 111 14.33 1.67 -1.08
N VAL A 112 13.36 2.42 -0.53
CA VAL A 112 11.92 2.16 -0.68
C VAL A 112 11.47 2.15 -2.15
N TYR A 113 12.14 2.90 -3.02
CA TYR A 113 11.87 2.96 -4.46
C TYR A 113 12.63 1.91 -5.27
N GLY A 114 13.56 1.17 -4.66
CA GLY A 114 14.47 0.27 -5.37
C GLY A 114 13.84 -0.91 -6.14
N LYS A 115 12.51 -1.13 -6.02
CA LYS A 115 11.77 -2.12 -6.83
C LYS A 115 10.90 -1.48 -7.93
N VAL A 116 10.86 -0.16 -8.04
CA VAL A 116 10.14 0.54 -9.12
C VAL A 116 10.87 0.28 -10.44
N LYS A 117 10.14 -0.19 -11.46
CA LYS A 117 10.66 -0.33 -12.81
C LYS A 117 10.31 0.91 -13.63
N ILE A 118 11.31 1.71 -13.99
CA ILE A 118 11.09 2.84 -14.90
C ILE A 118 11.03 2.30 -16.33
N THR A 119 9.92 2.54 -17.00
CA THR A 119 9.67 2.19 -18.40
C THR A 119 9.44 3.46 -19.23
N ALA A 120 9.29 3.32 -20.55
CA ALA A 120 9.33 4.46 -21.46
C ALA A 120 7.94 4.81 -22.02
N PHE A 121 7.50 6.04 -21.78
CA PHE A 121 6.25 6.56 -22.34
C PHE A 121 6.43 7.99 -22.84
N ASP A 122 6.42 8.15 -24.16
CA ASP A 122 6.43 9.43 -24.87
C ASP A 122 5.56 9.30 -26.15
N PRO A 123 4.23 9.47 -26.03
CA PRO A 123 3.32 9.29 -27.15
C PRO A 123 3.57 10.27 -28.31
N ALA A 124 4.11 11.47 -28.03
CA ALA A 124 4.48 12.43 -29.08
C ALA A 124 5.63 11.93 -29.96
N LYS A 125 6.42 10.96 -29.48
CA LYS A 125 7.48 10.28 -30.23
C LYS A 125 7.11 8.84 -30.61
N GLY A 126 5.87 8.42 -30.39
CA GLY A 126 5.42 7.04 -30.63
C GLY A 126 6.01 5.99 -29.68
N VAL A 127 6.56 6.41 -28.54
CA VAL A 127 7.16 5.50 -27.54
C VAL A 127 6.09 5.07 -26.53
N LEU A 128 5.72 3.79 -26.54
CA LEU A 128 4.63 3.23 -25.74
C LEU A 128 5.03 1.95 -24.98
N ASP A 129 6.30 1.82 -24.60
CA ASP A 129 6.82 0.67 -23.84
C ASP A 129 6.57 0.86 -22.35
N ILE A 130 5.33 0.62 -21.91
CA ILE A 130 4.87 0.93 -20.54
C ILE A 130 5.03 -0.24 -19.55
N ALA A 131 4.90 -1.48 -20.03
CA ALA A 131 5.05 -2.73 -19.28
C ALA A 131 5.00 -3.93 -20.26
N PRO A 132 5.43 -5.14 -19.86
CA PRO A 132 5.28 -6.34 -20.70
C PRO A 132 3.82 -6.59 -21.12
N PRO A 133 3.55 -7.07 -22.34
CA PRO A 133 2.18 -7.37 -22.78
C PRO A 133 1.45 -8.33 -21.84
N GLY A 134 0.19 -8.01 -21.51
CA GLY A 134 -0.66 -8.85 -20.66
C GLY A 134 -0.24 -8.93 -19.18
N SER A 135 0.66 -8.06 -18.71
CA SER A 135 1.18 -8.13 -17.34
C SER A 135 0.51 -7.18 -16.34
N ALA A 136 -0.17 -6.14 -16.78
CA ALA A 136 -0.71 -5.11 -15.89
C ALA A 136 -2.12 -5.47 -15.40
N ASP A 137 -2.32 -5.40 -14.08
CA ASP A 137 -3.64 -5.47 -13.44
C ASP A 137 -4.36 -4.10 -13.49
N ALA A 138 -3.59 -3.00 -13.46
CA ALA A 138 -4.12 -1.65 -13.60
C ALA A 138 -3.14 -0.72 -14.34
N VAL A 139 -3.70 0.18 -15.16
CA VAL A 139 -2.97 1.29 -15.78
C VAL A 139 -3.59 2.59 -15.31
N LEU A 140 -2.79 3.42 -14.65
CA LEU A 140 -3.21 4.65 -13.99
C LEU A 140 -2.64 5.87 -14.70
N THR A 141 -3.50 6.86 -14.92
CA THR A 141 -3.15 8.17 -15.47
C THR A 141 -3.80 9.25 -14.61
N PHE A 142 -3.02 10.28 -14.25
CA PHE A 142 -3.46 11.29 -13.28
C PHE A 142 -3.18 12.69 -13.79
N ARG A 143 -4.23 13.41 -14.20
CA ARG A 143 -4.16 14.83 -14.59
C ARG A 143 -3.06 15.11 -15.64
N ASN A 144 -2.82 14.17 -16.54
CA ASN A 144 -1.77 14.29 -17.55
C ASN A 144 -2.24 13.90 -18.97
N VAL A 145 -3.41 13.27 -19.13
CA VAL A 145 -4.00 12.95 -20.46
C VAL A 145 -3.97 14.14 -21.42
N HIS A 146 -4.31 15.33 -20.93
CA HIS A 146 -4.32 16.57 -21.73
C HIS A 146 -2.96 16.96 -22.32
N ASN A 147 -1.84 16.44 -21.80
CA ASN A 147 -0.51 16.73 -22.31
C ASN A 147 -0.26 16.12 -23.70
N TRP A 148 -1.02 15.08 -24.08
CA TRP A 148 -0.78 14.32 -25.31
C TRP A 148 -2.03 14.09 -26.17
N MET A 149 -3.18 14.69 -25.82
CA MET A 149 -4.39 14.58 -26.65
C MET A 149 -4.27 15.25 -28.03
N GLY A 150 -3.34 16.19 -28.20
CA GLY A 150 -3.10 16.86 -29.50
C GLY A 150 -2.23 16.06 -30.47
N SER A 151 -1.79 14.86 -30.10
CA SER A 151 -0.89 14.01 -30.89
C SER A 151 -1.61 12.83 -31.56
N GLY A 152 -2.95 12.81 -31.52
CA GLY A 152 -3.81 11.78 -32.12
C GLY A 152 -4.32 12.14 -33.50
#